data_AF-A0A9E2EAA6-F1
#
_entry.id   AF-A0A9E2EAA6-F1
#
_cell.length_a   1.000
_cell.length_b   1.000
_cell.length_c   1.000
_cell.angle_alpha   90.00
_cell.angle_beta   90.00
_cell.angle_gamma   90.00
#
_symmetry.space_group_name_H-M   'P 1'
#
loop_
_entity.id
_entity.type
_entity.pdbx_description
1 polymer ?
#
loop_
_entity_poly.entity_id
_entity_poly.type
_entity_poly.pdbx_seq_one_letter_code
_entity_poly.pdbx_strand_id
1 'polypeptide(L)'
;MLVRILFISVFLVVGSGRTEAAPQILGLIASLKATPMTCEGGTCSAEVSTFCLQEHRDIPVRGTEFLPTVDTDIAISVTDAQGEVRKISVAERIRIKSNNGFASVSISIPERVLLSMGGNKAAVSVGKLGSLVPVAKPGDANPLTKNEIAQYTGPLRKRAEVSMVAQETAVTEARITHRLINALPETGEVSRSKRFGLWRDVIGRAPQSQGERQARQRFDNCKRDLNTYYIVGMRNCLSHFQAESMAEVTRDVWRRIRPGS
;
A
#
# COMPACT_ATOMS: atom_id res chain seq x y z
N MET A 1 68.69 25.90 -21.98
CA MET A 1 68.06 24.95 -21.03
C MET A 1 66.55 25.13 -21.11
N LEU A 2 65.84 24.19 -21.73
CA LEU A 2 64.38 24.17 -21.85
C LEU A 2 63.77 23.57 -20.57
N VAL A 3 63.06 24.38 -19.79
CA VAL A 3 62.31 23.93 -18.61
C VAL A 3 60.95 23.40 -19.09
N ARG A 4 60.76 22.08 -19.03
CA ARG A 4 59.47 21.44 -19.33
C ARG A 4 58.53 21.59 -18.12
N ILE A 5 57.43 22.29 -18.34
CA ILE A 5 56.30 22.41 -17.41
C ILE A 5 55.54 21.07 -17.41
N LEU A 6 55.41 20.45 -16.23
CA LEU A 6 54.59 19.26 -16.02
C LEU A 6 53.26 19.70 -15.41
N PHE A 7 52.21 19.81 -16.22
CA PHE A 7 50.83 19.99 -15.72
C PHE A 7 50.31 18.62 -15.26
N ILE A 8 50.19 18.43 -13.94
CA ILE A 8 49.51 17.28 -13.35
C ILE A 8 48.01 17.59 -13.36
N SER A 9 47.29 17.03 -14.34
CA SER A 9 45.83 17.06 -14.37
C SER A 9 45.28 16.11 -13.30
N VAL A 10 44.83 16.67 -12.19
CA VAL A 10 44.08 15.95 -11.15
C VAL A 10 42.68 15.65 -11.70
N PHE A 11 42.45 14.42 -12.14
CA PHE A 11 41.11 13.91 -12.46
C PHE A 11 40.35 13.67 -11.15
N LEU A 12 39.43 14.59 -10.82
CA LEU A 12 38.41 14.36 -9.80
C LEU A 12 37.46 13.25 -10.28
N VAL A 13 37.66 12.04 -9.77
CA VAL A 13 36.68 10.95 -9.89
C VAL A 13 35.47 11.35 -9.05
N VAL A 14 34.49 12.00 -9.68
CA VAL A 14 33.15 12.18 -9.10
C VAL A 14 32.51 10.80 -9.06
N GLY A 15 32.58 10.13 -7.91
CA GLY A 15 31.87 8.89 -7.68
C GLY A 15 30.37 9.14 -7.86
N SER A 16 29.75 8.45 -8.82
CA SER A 16 28.31 8.38 -8.97
C SER A 16 27.71 7.85 -7.67
N GLY A 17 27.24 8.75 -6.81
CA GLY A 17 26.55 8.40 -5.58
C GLY A 17 25.41 7.44 -5.90
N ARG A 18 25.42 6.27 -5.26
CA ARG A 18 24.37 5.28 -5.40
C ARG A 18 23.09 5.87 -4.82
N THR A 19 22.17 6.31 -5.68
CA THR A 19 20.79 6.59 -5.29
C THR A 19 20.11 5.24 -5.08
N GLU A 20 20.32 4.64 -3.91
CA GLU A 20 19.66 3.42 -3.49
C GLU A 20 18.64 3.78 -2.38
N ALA A 21 17.54 3.03 -2.29
CA ALA A 21 16.32 3.51 -1.64
C ALA A 21 16.14 3.06 -0.20
N ALA A 22 15.50 3.84 0.65
CA ALA A 22 15.07 3.44 2.00
C ALA A 22 13.66 4.03 2.27
N PRO A 23 12.87 3.50 3.21
CA PRO A 23 13.29 2.75 4.40
C PRO A 23 13.22 1.22 4.24
N GLN A 24 12.12 0.65 3.73
CA GLN A 24 11.99 -0.79 3.50
C GLN A 24 11.03 -1.12 2.37
N ILE A 25 11.21 -2.31 1.79
CA ILE A 25 10.36 -2.87 0.74
C ILE A 25 9.07 -3.41 1.36
N LEU A 26 7.94 -3.06 0.75
CA LEU A 26 6.62 -3.52 1.17
C LEU A 26 6.11 -4.64 0.26
N GLY A 27 5.52 -5.66 0.86
CA GLY A 27 4.70 -6.63 0.15
C GLY A 27 3.27 -6.11 0.04
N LEU A 28 2.66 -6.21 -1.14
CA LEU A 28 1.26 -5.90 -1.36
C LEU A 28 0.38 -7.13 -1.08
N ILE A 29 -0.79 -6.90 -0.49
CA ILE A 29 -1.84 -7.90 -0.38
C ILE A 29 -2.72 -7.87 -1.63
N ALA A 30 -2.82 -9.01 -2.30
CA ALA A 30 -3.66 -9.14 -3.49
C ALA A 30 -5.13 -8.80 -3.20
N SER A 31 -5.74 -8.06 -4.12
CA SER A 31 -7.14 -7.69 -4.09
C SER A 31 -8.02 -8.92 -4.40
N LEU A 32 -9.10 -9.12 -3.64
CA LEU A 32 -10.15 -10.09 -4.01
C LEU A 32 -11.08 -9.55 -5.10
N LYS A 33 -11.31 -8.23 -5.05
CA LYS A 33 -12.08 -7.45 -6.02
C LYS A 33 -11.38 -6.11 -6.18
N ALA A 34 -11.54 -5.47 -7.33
CA ALA A 34 -11.01 -4.12 -7.53
C ALA A 34 -11.60 -3.17 -6.46
N THR A 35 -10.74 -2.41 -5.82
CA THR A 35 -11.08 -1.43 -4.79
C THR A 35 -11.50 -0.13 -5.48
N PRO A 36 -12.75 0.34 -5.30
CA PRO A 36 -13.18 1.61 -5.86
C PRO A 36 -12.31 2.77 -5.37
N MET A 37 -12.00 3.69 -6.26
CA MET A 37 -11.28 4.92 -5.95
C MET A 37 -12.27 6.05 -5.65
N THR A 38 -11.93 6.89 -4.69
CA THR A 38 -12.66 8.13 -4.40
C THR A 38 -11.94 9.29 -5.08
N CYS A 39 -12.67 10.09 -5.84
CA CYS A 39 -12.13 11.29 -6.49
C CYS A 39 -12.51 12.52 -5.68
N GLU A 40 -11.50 13.21 -5.16
CA GLU A 40 -11.64 14.44 -4.37
C GLU A 40 -10.46 15.37 -4.66
N GLY A 41 -10.70 16.67 -4.77
CA GLY A 41 -9.63 17.65 -5.00
C GLY A 41 -8.80 17.40 -6.28
N GLY A 42 -9.41 16.86 -7.35
CA GLY A 42 -8.74 16.57 -8.61
C GLY A 42 -7.85 15.33 -8.60
N THR A 43 -7.92 14.50 -7.55
CA THR A 43 -7.17 13.24 -7.43
C THR A 43 -8.13 12.11 -7.10
N CYS A 44 -8.01 11.00 -7.84
CA CYS A 44 -8.69 9.77 -7.50
C CYS A 44 -7.72 8.86 -6.75
N SER A 45 -8.09 8.40 -5.55
CA SER A 45 -7.26 7.55 -4.70
C SER A 45 -8.03 6.35 -4.15
N ALA A 46 -7.31 5.27 -3.91
CA ALA A 46 -7.73 4.17 -3.07
C ALA A 46 -6.55 3.70 -2.24
N GLU A 47 -6.82 3.26 -1.02
CA GLU A 47 -5.83 2.57 -0.22
C GLU A 47 -5.77 1.08 -0.61
N VAL A 48 -4.60 0.48 -0.40
CA VAL A 48 -4.40 -0.98 -0.44
C VAL A 48 -3.54 -1.43 0.74
N SER A 49 -3.80 -2.64 1.25
CA SER A 49 -3.05 -3.19 2.40
C SER A 49 -1.65 -3.65 1.98
N THR A 50 -0.70 -3.41 2.87
CA THR A 50 0.71 -3.78 2.72
C THR A 50 1.26 -4.39 4.00
N PHE A 51 2.40 -5.08 3.88
CA PHE A 51 3.17 -5.61 5.01
C PHE A 51 4.67 -5.41 4.77
N CYS A 52 5.44 -5.41 5.86
CA CYS A 52 6.89 -5.24 5.79
C CYS A 52 7.59 -6.53 5.34
N LEU A 53 8.57 -6.42 4.45
CA LEU A 53 9.41 -7.56 4.06
C LEU A 53 10.73 -7.61 4.84
N GLN A 54 11.15 -6.54 5.51
CA GLN A 54 12.51 -6.42 6.03
C GLN A 54 12.51 -6.04 7.52
N GLU A 55 12.67 -7.03 8.40
CA GLU A 55 12.60 -6.84 9.86
C GLU A 55 13.61 -5.83 10.41
N HIS A 56 14.80 -5.76 9.82
CA HIS A 56 15.91 -4.93 10.27
C HIS A 56 15.89 -3.49 9.71
N ARG A 57 14.87 -3.16 8.91
CA ARG A 57 14.76 -1.85 8.25
C ARG A 57 13.69 -1.00 8.94
N ASP A 58 13.88 0.32 8.88
CA ASP A 58 12.93 1.26 9.46
C ASP A 58 11.53 1.13 8.85
N ILE A 59 10.51 1.40 9.65
CA ILE A 59 9.12 1.45 9.19
C ILE A 59 8.93 2.73 8.35
N PRO A 60 8.27 2.66 7.18
CA PRO A 60 8.00 3.85 6.41
C PRO A 60 7.06 4.78 7.18
N VAL A 61 7.45 6.04 7.24
CA VAL A 61 6.57 7.11 7.72
C VAL A 61 5.53 7.44 6.66
N ARG A 62 4.39 7.99 7.10
CA ARG A 62 3.33 8.46 6.21
C ARG A 62 3.90 9.39 5.13
N GLY A 63 3.47 9.19 3.89
CA GLY A 63 3.91 9.95 2.72
C GLY A 63 5.18 9.43 2.04
N THR A 64 5.84 8.39 2.59
CA THR A 64 6.98 7.73 1.92
C THR A 64 6.55 7.25 0.54
N GLU A 65 7.29 7.64 -0.49
CA GLU A 65 6.98 7.30 -1.88
C GLU A 65 7.55 5.95 -2.28
N PHE A 66 6.82 5.24 -3.13
CA PHE A 66 7.16 3.90 -3.59
C PHE A 66 6.98 3.75 -5.10
N LEU A 67 7.74 2.81 -5.67
CA LEU A 67 7.60 2.34 -7.03
C LEU A 67 7.24 0.85 -7.03
N PRO A 68 6.33 0.40 -7.91
CA PRO A 68 6.12 -1.02 -8.13
C PRO A 68 7.35 -1.67 -8.76
N THR A 69 7.61 -2.93 -8.42
CA THR A 69 8.62 -3.72 -9.14
C THR A 69 8.11 -4.12 -10.52
N VAL A 70 9.01 -4.54 -11.42
CA VAL A 70 8.65 -4.95 -12.78
C VAL A 70 7.58 -6.06 -12.84
N ASP A 71 7.60 -6.97 -11.86
CA ASP A 71 6.65 -8.10 -11.76
C ASP A 71 5.37 -7.76 -10.98
N THR A 72 5.20 -6.52 -10.53
CA THR A 72 4.05 -6.10 -9.75
C THR A 72 2.86 -5.76 -10.65
N ASP A 73 1.85 -6.63 -10.67
CA ASP A 73 0.57 -6.37 -11.35
C ASP A 73 -0.30 -5.43 -10.51
N ILE A 74 -0.25 -4.14 -10.85
CA ILE A 74 -1.22 -3.13 -10.40
C ILE A 74 -1.95 -2.62 -11.62
N ALA A 75 -3.27 -2.59 -11.55
CA ALA A 75 -4.09 -2.09 -12.63
C ALA A 75 -5.20 -1.17 -12.13
N ILE A 76 -5.52 -0.20 -12.97
CA ILE A 76 -6.68 0.66 -12.79
C ILE A 76 -7.73 0.26 -13.81
N SER A 77 -8.90 -0.14 -13.32
CA SER A 77 -10.08 -0.32 -14.14
C SER A 77 -10.87 0.97 -14.17
N VAL A 78 -11.24 1.40 -15.35
CA VAL A 78 -11.98 2.63 -15.60
C VAL A 78 -13.36 2.26 -16.11
N THR A 79 -14.40 2.86 -15.53
CA THR A 79 -15.78 2.73 -16.00
C THR A 79 -16.20 4.02 -16.67
N ASP A 80 -16.73 3.93 -17.89
CA ASP A 80 -17.25 5.08 -18.63
C ASP A 80 -18.73 5.37 -18.28
N ALA A 81 -19.31 6.36 -18.96
CA ALA A 81 -20.69 6.77 -18.75
C ALA A 81 -21.72 5.70 -19.17
N GLN A 82 -21.34 4.79 -20.07
CA GLN A 82 -22.17 3.68 -20.56
C GLN A 82 -22.06 2.45 -19.65
N GLY A 83 -21.11 2.44 -18.72
CA GLY A 83 -20.86 1.34 -17.79
C GLY A 83 -19.81 0.34 -18.28
N GLU A 84 -19.18 0.60 -19.43
CA GLU A 84 -18.14 -0.27 -19.97
C GLU A 84 -16.86 -0.14 -19.14
N VAL A 85 -16.25 -1.29 -18.82
CA VAL A 85 -15.07 -1.36 -17.96
C VAL A 85 -13.83 -1.67 -18.79
N ARG A 86 -12.83 -0.78 -18.73
CA ARG A 86 -11.54 -0.97 -19.39
C ARG A 86 -10.42 -1.04 -18.35
N LYS A 87 -9.62 -2.12 -18.39
CA LYS A 87 -8.41 -2.27 -17.57
C LYS A 87 -7.26 -1.52 -18.24
N ILE A 88 -6.55 -0.70 -17.47
CA ILE A 88 -5.45 0.13 -17.98
C ILE A 88 -4.20 -0.15 -17.15
N SER A 89 -3.10 -0.46 -17.83
CA SER A 89 -1.78 -0.48 -17.21
C SER A 89 -1.32 0.97 -17.03
N VAL A 90 -1.11 1.37 -15.78
CA VAL A 90 -0.82 2.76 -15.42
C VAL A 90 0.36 2.88 -14.45
N ALA A 91 1.26 1.90 -14.42
CA ALA A 91 2.38 1.87 -13.47
C ALA A 91 3.18 3.20 -13.44
N GLU A 92 3.32 3.87 -14.59
CA GLU A 92 4.03 5.16 -14.71
C GLU A 92 3.17 6.40 -14.41
N ARG A 93 1.84 6.24 -14.27
CA ARG A 93 0.88 7.34 -14.10
C ARG A 93 0.27 7.39 -12.70
N ILE A 94 0.51 6.36 -11.90
CA ILE A 94 0.07 6.30 -10.51
C ILE A 94 1.13 6.86 -9.57
N ARG A 95 0.69 7.42 -8.45
CA ARG A 95 1.55 7.71 -7.30
C ARG A 95 1.19 6.77 -6.18
N ILE A 96 2.22 6.17 -5.59
CA ILE A 96 2.08 5.23 -4.47
C ILE A 96 2.79 5.83 -3.26
N LYS A 97 2.06 6.03 -2.17
CA LYS A 97 2.60 6.59 -0.92
C LYS A 97 2.13 5.80 0.29
N SER A 98 3.01 5.59 1.26
CA SER A 98 2.59 5.11 2.59
C SER A 98 1.50 6.00 3.16
N ASN A 99 0.42 5.41 3.66
CA ASN A 99 -0.67 6.14 4.32
C ASN A 99 -0.71 5.89 5.82
N ASN A 100 -0.70 4.63 6.24
CA ASN A 100 -0.74 4.23 7.65
C ASN A 100 0.52 3.43 8.02
N GLY A 101 1.65 4.13 8.01
CA GLY A 101 2.96 3.50 8.19
C GLY A 101 3.21 2.44 7.11
N PHE A 102 3.53 1.22 7.52
CA PHE A 102 3.69 0.10 6.60
C PHE A 102 2.38 -0.62 6.24
N ALA A 103 1.28 -0.40 6.96
CA ALA A 103 0.10 -1.24 6.88
C ALA A 103 -0.77 -0.96 5.65
N SER A 104 -0.68 0.25 5.10
CA SER A 104 -1.33 0.60 3.85
C SER A 104 -0.56 1.63 3.05
N VAL A 105 -0.76 1.59 1.73
CA VAL A 105 -0.36 2.65 0.80
C VAL A 105 -1.60 3.21 0.11
N SER A 106 -1.57 4.51 -0.19
CA SER A 106 -2.51 5.14 -1.12
C SER A 106 -1.96 5.01 -2.53
N ILE A 107 -2.78 4.50 -3.45
CA ILE A 107 -2.55 4.52 -4.89
C ILE A 107 -3.45 5.59 -5.46
N SER A 108 -2.86 6.55 -6.16
CA SER A 108 -3.58 7.72 -6.67
C SER A 108 -3.26 8.00 -8.13
N ILE A 109 -4.23 8.57 -8.85
CA ILE A 109 -4.12 9.03 -10.22
C ILE A 109 -4.79 10.41 -10.33
N PRO A 110 -4.22 11.37 -11.10
CA PRO A 110 -4.91 12.63 -11.33
C PRO A 110 -6.25 12.41 -12.04
N GLU A 111 -7.32 13.05 -11.56
CA GLU A 111 -8.67 12.89 -12.10
C GLU A 111 -8.73 13.28 -13.59
N ARG A 112 -7.97 14.30 -14.00
CA ARG A 112 -7.83 14.66 -15.42
C ARG A 112 -7.32 13.51 -16.30
N VAL A 113 -6.45 12.65 -15.77
CA VAL A 113 -5.92 11.49 -16.51
C VAL A 113 -7.03 10.45 -16.63
N LEU A 114 -7.79 10.20 -15.56
CA LEU A 114 -8.98 9.34 -15.59
C LEU A 114 -10.01 9.80 -16.64
N LEU A 115 -10.33 11.09 -16.64
CA LEU A 115 -11.28 11.69 -17.58
C LEU A 115 -10.78 11.61 -19.03
N SER A 116 -9.48 11.86 -19.28
CA SER A 116 -8.89 11.74 -20.62
C SER A 116 -8.97 10.32 -21.20
N MET A 117 -9.16 9.31 -20.33
CA MET A 117 -9.35 7.92 -20.73
C MET A 117 -10.84 7.58 -20.95
N GLY A 118 -11.75 8.55 -20.84
CA GLY A 118 -13.20 8.38 -20.95
C GLY A 118 -13.86 7.83 -19.69
N GLY A 119 -13.16 7.87 -18.56
CA GLY A 119 -13.63 7.34 -17.29
C GLY A 119 -14.30 8.36 -16.40
N ASN A 120 -15.40 7.98 -15.74
CA ASN A 120 -15.97 8.77 -14.63
C ASN A 120 -15.88 8.05 -13.27
N LYS A 121 -15.50 6.77 -13.27
CA LYS A 121 -15.21 5.97 -12.07
C LYS A 121 -13.95 5.17 -12.29
N ALA A 122 -13.22 4.92 -11.21
CA ALA A 122 -12.01 4.10 -11.22
C ALA A 122 -12.01 3.10 -10.07
N ALA A 123 -11.34 1.96 -10.28
CA ALA A 123 -11.05 1.00 -9.25
C ALA A 123 -9.64 0.44 -9.43
N VAL A 124 -8.91 0.22 -8.34
CA VAL A 124 -7.57 -0.38 -8.35
C VAL A 124 -7.62 -1.86 -8.00
N SER A 125 -6.87 -2.67 -8.73
CA SER A 125 -6.66 -4.07 -8.40
C SER A 125 -5.16 -4.36 -8.28
N VAL A 126 -4.81 -5.18 -7.29
CA VAL A 126 -3.45 -5.61 -7.03
C VAL A 126 -3.38 -7.13 -7.15
N GLY A 127 -2.44 -7.62 -7.97
CA GLY A 127 -2.18 -9.04 -8.17
C GLY A 127 -1.42 -9.69 -7.00
N LYS A 128 -1.22 -11.00 -7.09
CA LYS A 128 -0.38 -11.75 -6.15
C LYS A 128 1.09 -11.34 -6.29
N LEU A 129 1.85 -11.53 -5.22
CA LEU A 129 3.31 -11.29 -5.20
C LEU A 129 3.75 -9.84 -5.48
N GLY A 130 2.82 -8.89 -5.54
CA GLY A 130 3.16 -7.47 -5.69
C GLY A 130 4.10 -6.99 -4.59
N SER A 131 5.07 -6.17 -4.98
CA SER A 131 6.08 -5.59 -4.10
C SER A 131 6.33 -4.13 -4.47
N LEU A 132 6.61 -3.31 -3.46
CA LEU A 132 6.89 -1.90 -3.60
C LEU A 132 8.27 -1.59 -3.05
N VAL A 133 9.09 -0.95 -3.85
CA VAL A 133 10.43 -0.47 -3.46
C VAL A 133 10.32 1.02 -3.17
N PRO A 134 10.86 1.53 -2.05
CA PRO A 134 10.83 2.95 -1.80
C PRO A 134 11.54 3.73 -2.92
N VAL A 135 11.16 5.00 -3.12
CA VAL A 135 11.89 5.88 -4.03
C VAL A 135 13.23 6.25 -3.41
N ALA A 136 14.29 6.18 -4.20
CA ALA A 136 15.64 6.48 -3.72
C ALA A 136 15.81 7.96 -3.37
N LYS A 137 16.52 8.24 -2.27
CA LYS A 137 16.81 9.60 -1.81
C LYS A 137 18.32 9.86 -1.93
N PRO A 138 18.74 10.97 -2.57
CA PRO A 138 20.14 11.36 -2.55
C PRO A 138 20.66 11.52 -1.11
N GLY A 139 21.83 10.94 -0.83
CA GLY A 139 22.46 11.04 0.49
C GLY A 139 21.84 10.15 1.58
N ASP A 140 21.03 9.15 1.20
CA ASP A 140 20.52 8.16 2.14
C ASP A 140 21.66 7.41 2.83
N ALA A 141 21.66 7.39 4.17
CA ALA A 141 22.71 6.80 4.98
C ALA A 141 22.66 5.26 5.00
N ASN A 142 21.51 4.66 4.66
CA ASN A 142 21.33 3.22 4.64
C ASN A 142 20.51 2.79 3.41
N PRO A 143 21.08 2.88 2.20
CA PRO A 143 20.30 2.68 1.00
C PRO A 143 20.14 1.18 0.65
N LEU A 144 19.04 0.79 0.01
CA LEU A 144 18.76 -0.61 -0.39
C LEU A 144 19.62 -1.04 -1.58
N THR A 145 20.42 -2.09 -1.39
CA THR A 145 21.24 -2.61 -2.48
C THR A 145 20.40 -3.29 -3.57
N LYS A 146 20.88 -3.30 -4.82
CA LYS A 146 20.24 -4.08 -5.90
C LYS A 146 20.00 -5.55 -5.55
N ASN A 147 20.96 -6.19 -4.88
CA ASN A 147 20.85 -7.59 -4.47
C ASN A 147 19.76 -7.76 -3.40
N GLU A 148 19.71 -6.85 -2.42
CA GLU A 148 18.67 -6.84 -1.40
C GLU A 148 17.28 -6.70 -2.01
N ILE A 149 17.10 -5.75 -2.94
CA ILE A 149 15.86 -5.59 -3.69
C ILE A 149 15.48 -6.90 -4.39
N ALA A 150 16.40 -7.48 -5.18
CA ALA A 150 16.14 -8.72 -5.92
C ALA A 150 15.75 -9.90 -5.01
N GLN A 151 16.39 -10.04 -3.83
CA GLN A 151 16.06 -11.09 -2.88
C GLN A 151 14.67 -10.91 -2.27
N TYR A 152 14.36 -9.69 -1.81
CA TYR A 152 13.11 -9.38 -1.12
C TYR A 152 11.90 -9.33 -2.05
N THR A 153 12.07 -8.90 -3.30
CA THR A 153 10.98 -8.84 -4.29
C THR A 153 10.82 -10.14 -5.07
N GLY A 154 11.81 -11.05 -5.03
CA GLY A 154 11.79 -12.34 -5.72
C GLY A 154 11.56 -13.52 -4.77
N PRO A 155 12.61 -14.30 -4.44
CA PRO A 155 12.46 -15.56 -3.70
C PRO A 155 11.89 -15.37 -2.28
N LEU A 156 12.23 -14.28 -1.56
CA LEU A 156 11.66 -14.03 -0.24
C LEU A 156 10.20 -13.58 -0.32
N ARG A 157 9.80 -12.80 -1.34
CA ARG A 157 8.38 -12.46 -1.57
C ARG A 157 7.52 -13.70 -1.80
N LYS A 158 8.03 -14.69 -2.54
CA LYS A 158 7.35 -15.98 -2.76
C LYS A 158 7.16 -16.75 -1.46
N ARG A 159 8.17 -16.78 -0.59
CA ARG A 159 8.05 -17.37 0.76
C ARG A 159 7.06 -16.58 1.64
N ALA A 160 7.10 -15.25 1.59
CA ALA A 160 6.17 -14.41 2.33
C ALA A 160 4.69 -14.68 1.97
N GLU A 161 4.40 -15.04 0.71
CA GLU A 161 3.04 -15.41 0.28
C GLU A 161 2.47 -16.63 1.03
N VAL A 162 3.32 -17.58 1.42
CA VAL A 162 2.90 -18.74 2.24
C VAL A 162 2.37 -18.27 3.60
N SER A 163 2.95 -17.20 4.16
CA SER A 163 2.45 -16.57 5.39
C SER A 163 1.06 -15.98 5.21
N MET A 164 0.76 -15.39 4.04
CA MET A 164 -0.58 -14.83 3.78
C MET A 164 -1.65 -15.93 3.78
N VAL A 165 -1.31 -17.11 3.26
CA VAL A 165 -2.21 -18.27 3.26
C VAL A 165 -2.38 -18.80 4.68
N ALA A 166 -1.29 -18.92 5.45
CA ALA A 166 -1.37 -19.39 6.83
C ALA A 166 -2.10 -18.41 7.78
N GLN A 167 -2.00 -17.12 7.50
CA GLN A 167 -2.65 -16.04 8.24
C GLN A 167 -4.01 -15.63 7.62
N GLU A 168 -4.75 -16.60 7.08
CA GLU A 168 -6.02 -16.35 6.37
C GLU A 168 -6.99 -15.49 7.18
N THR A 169 -7.09 -15.72 8.49
CA THR A 169 -7.95 -14.94 9.39
C THR A 169 -7.57 -13.47 9.41
N ALA A 170 -6.30 -13.14 9.68
CA ALA A 170 -5.81 -11.76 9.74
C ALA A 170 -5.85 -11.08 8.37
N VAL A 171 -5.52 -11.80 7.29
CA VAL A 171 -5.59 -11.28 5.92
C VAL A 171 -7.04 -11.00 5.50
N THR A 172 -7.98 -11.87 5.87
CA THR A 172 -9.42 -11.69 5.59
C THR A 172 -9.98 -10.52 6.37
N GLU A 173 -9.66 -10.43 7.66
CA GLU A 173 -10.04 -9.31 8.51
C GLU A 173 -9.56 -7.99 7.88
N ALA A 174 -8.27 -7.92 7.55
CA ALA A 174 -7.67 -6.70 7.02
C ALA A 174 -8.28 -6.31 5.68
N ARG A 175 -8.55 -7.27 4.78
CA ARG A 175 -9.23 -7.01 3.50
C ARG A 175 -10.63 -6.42 3.68
N ILE A 176 -11.42 -6.94 4.63
CA ILE A 176 -12.77 -6.43 4.90
C ILE A 176 -12.69 -5.05 5.52
N THR A 177 -11.87 -4.87 6.55
CA THR A 177 -11.65 -3.58 7.22
C THR A 177 -11.19 -2.53 6.21
N HIS A 178 -10.31 -2.90 5.29
CA HIS A 178 -9.82 -2.03 4.22
C HIS A 178 -10.90 -1.64 3.19
N ARG A 179 -11.84 -2.55 2.85
CA ARG A 179 -13.00 -2.22 2.03
C ARG A 179 -13.91 -1.19 2.71
N LEU A 180 -14.09 -1.30 4.03
CA LEU A 180 -14.86 -0.33 4.80
C LEU A 180 -14.15 1.03 4.84
N ILE A 181 -12.82 1.05 5.02
CA ILE A 181 -11.99 2.28 4.97
C ILE A 181 -12.18 3.01 3.64
N ASN A 182 -12.04 2.33 2.50
CA ASN A 182 -12.18 2.98 1.19
C ASN A 182 -13.60 3.46 0.85
N ALA A 183 -14.61 3.00 1.58
CA ALA A 183 -15.99 3.48 1.42
C ALA A 183 -16.32 4.71 2.28
N LEU A 184 -15.34 5.19 3.07
CA LEU A 184 -15.44 6.40 3.87
C LEU A 184 -14.64 7.52 3.19
N PRO A 185 -15.04 8.80 3.37
CA PRO A 185 -14.26 9.92 2.87
C PRO A 185 -12.87 9.92 3.52
N GLU A 186 -11.89 10.52 2.84
CA GLU A 186 -10.52 10.62 3.35
C GLU A 186 -10.44 11.58 4.54
N THR A 187 -11.23 12.66 4.49
CA THR A 187 -11.34 13.66 5.55
C THR A 187 -12.80 13.98 5.86
N GLY A 188 -13.03 14.65 7.00
CA GLY A 188 -14.35 15.14 7.38
C GLY A 188 -15.21 14.12 8.14
N GLU A 189 -16.41 14.59 8.49
CA GLU A 189 -17.35 13.81 9.28
C GLU A 189 -18.20 12.87 8.43
N VAL A 190 -18.44 11.68 8.97
CA VAL A 190 -19.33 10.70 8.37
C VAL A 190 -20.64 10.71 9.13
N SER A 191 -21.77 10.96 8.46
CA SER A 191 -23.08 11.02 9.12
C SER A 191 -23.39 9.72 9.90
N ARG A 192 -24.16 9.84 10.99
CA ARG A 192 -24.55 8.66 11.80
C ARG A 192 -25.23 7.59 10.95
N SER A 193 -26.13 7.97 10.04
CA SER A 193 -26.79 7.05 9.12
C SER A 193 -25.77 6.26 8.27
N LYS A 194 -24.78 6.96 7.68
CA LYS A 194 -23.73 6.32 6.89
C LYS A 194 -22.85 5.40 7.73
N ARG A 195 -22.47 5.80 8.95
CA ARG A 195 -21.68 4.94 9.87
C ARG A 195 -22.38 3.63 10.20
N PHE A 196 -23.69 3.69 10.50
CA PHE A 196 -24.47 2.50 10.86
C PHE A 196 -24.83 1.63 9.65
N GLY A 197 -25.02 2.24 8.48
CA GLY A 197 -25.29 1.53 7.22
C GLY A 197 -24.06 0.94 6.54
N LEU A 198 -22.84 1.40 6.86
CA LEU A 198 -21.61 1.10 6.12
C LEU A 198 -21.39 -0.40 5.86
N TRP A 199 -21.52 -1.25 6.89
CA TRP A 199 -21.33 -2.69 6.73
C TRP A 199 -22.30 -3.29 5.71
N ARG A 200 -23.58 -2.92 5.81
CA ARG A 200 -24.61 -3.38 4.86
C ARG A 200 -24.31 -2.87 3.46
N ASP A 201 -23.95 -1.59 3.33
CA ASP A 201 -23.75 -0.97 2.03
C ASP A 201 -22.49 -1.51 1.31
N VAL A 202 -21.45 -1.88 2.05
CA VAL A 202 -20.14 -2.29 1.49
C VAL A 202 -19.98 -3.81 1.43
N ILE A 203 -20.41 -4.51 2.48
CA ILE A 203 -20.22 -5.97 2.65
C ILE A 203 -21.51 -6.73 2.31
N GLY A 204 -22.68 -6.19 2.66
CA GLY A 204 -23.99 -6.70 2.21
C GLY A 204 -24.47 -8.00 2.85
N ARG A 205 -23.68 -8.64 3.71
CA ARG A 205 -24.04 -9.92 4.32
C ARG A 205 -23.48 -10.10 5.74
N ALA A 206 -23.98 -11.12 6.43
CA ALA A 206 -23.44 -11.56 7.72
C ALA A 206 -22.04 -12.18 7.55
N PRO A 207 -21.17 -12.08 8.58
CA PRO A 207 -19.86 -12.70 8.58
C PRO A 207 -19.96 -14.23 8.68
N GLN A 208 -19.20 -14.95 7.85
CA GLN A 208 -19.20 -16.41 7.73
C GLN A 208 -17.89 -17.03 8.24
N SER A 209 -16.74 -16.44 7.94
CA SER A 209 -15.44 -16.93 8.42
C SER A 209 -15.00 -16.25 9.72
N GLN A 210 -13.97 -16.78 10.37
CA GLN A 210 -13.39 -16.17 11.57
C GLN A 210 -12.86 -14.76 11.30
N GLY A 211 -12.16 -14.54 10.18
CA GLY A 211 -11.66 -13.22 9.80
C GLY A 211 -12.79 -12.22 9.55
N GLU A 212 -13.91 -12.66 8.98
CA GLU A 212 -15.07 -11.78 8.80
C GLU A 212 -15.75 -11.42 10.13
N ARG A 213 -15.82 -12.37 11.07
CA ARG A 213 -16.36 -12.11 12.41
C ARG A 213 -15.47 -11.12 13.17
N GLN A 214 -14.15 -11.25 13.06
CA GLN A 214 -13.22 -10.29 13.64
C GLN A 214 -13.39 -8.90 13.03
N ALA A 215 -13.44 -8.78 11.69
CA ALA A 215 -13.66 -7.49 11.04
C ALA A 215 -15.00 -6.86 11.46
N ARG A 216 -16.05 -7.68 11.60
CA ARG A 216 -17.35 -7.22 12.10
C ARG A 216 -17.26 -6.70 13.53
N GLN A 217 -16.58 -7.43 14.41
CA GLN A 217 -16.38 -7.02 15.80
C GLN A 217 -15.61 -5.70 15.89
N ARG A 218 -14.52 -5.54 15.12
CA ARG A 218 -13.73 -4.29 15.06
C ARG A 218 -14.57 -3.12 14.54
N PHE A 219 -15.38 -3.34 13.51
CA PHE A 219 -16.34 -2.35 13.00
C PHE A 219 -17.37 -1.93 14.06
N ASP A 220 -17.96 -2.88 14.78
CA ASP A 220 -18.95 -2.59 15.81
C ASP A 220 -18.31 -1.89 17.03
N ASN A 221 -17.06 -2.21 17.37
CA ASN A 221 -16.28 -1.48 18.38
C ASN A 221 -16.07 -0.01 17.96
N CYS A 222 -15.61 0.24 16.72
CA CYS A 222 -15.47 1.61 16.21
C CYS A 222 -16.77 2.40 16.27
N LYS A 223 -17.89 1.78 15.91
CA LYS A 223 -19.21 2.41 16.03
C LYS A 223 -19.57 2.75 17.46
N ARG A 224 -19.38 1.82 18.39
CA ARG A 224 -19.71 2.01 19.80
C ARG A 224 -18.86 3.15 20.36
N ASP A 225 -17.56 3.07 20.16
CA ASP A 225 -16.63 3.97 20.80
C ASP A 225 -16.86 5.41 20.26
N LEU A 226 -17.17 5.61 18.98
CA LEU A 226 -17.51 6.93 18.42
C LEU A 226 -18.80 7.57 18.98
N ASN A 227 -19.69 6.77 19.55
CA ASN A 227 -20.91 7.30 20.19
C ASN A 227 -20.70 7.56 21.69
N THR A 228 -19.65 7.00 22.29
CA THR A 228 -19.39 7.08 23.73
C THR A 228 -18.21 8.00 24.07
N TYR A 229 -17.24 8.15 23.17
CA TYR A 229 -15.98 8.87 23.39
C TYR A 229 -15.65 9.83 22.24
N TYR A 230 -14.88 10.88 22.53
CA TYR A 230 -14.29 11.78 21.53
C TYR A 230 -13.12 11.09 20.81
N ILE A 231 -13.42 10.18 19.88
CA ILE A 231 -12.40 9.57 19.02
C ILE A 231 -12.39 10.17 17.62
N VAL A 232 -11.20 10.10 17.04
CA VAL A 232 -10.81 10.44 15.68
C VAL A 232 -11.53 9.56 14.65
N GLY A 233 -12.80 9.81 14.36
CA GLY A 233 -13.52 9.36 13.15
C GLY A 233 -13.61 7.84 12.87
N MET A 234 -14.57 7.44 12.02
CA MET A 234 -14.76 6.02 11.67
C MET A 234 -13.59 5.45 10.87
N ARG A 235 -13.05 6.25 9.93
CA ARG A 235 -11.94 5.83 9.08
C ARG A 235 -10.71 5.52 9.92
N ASN A 236 -10.31 6.44 10.79
CA ASN A 236 -9.09 6.30 11.59
C ASN A 236 -9.17 5.11 12.57
N CYS A 237 -10.32 4.89 13.20
CA CYS A 237 -10.53 3.72 14.05
C CYS A 237 -10.36 2.41 13.26
N LEU A 238 -10.95 2.30 12.07
CA LEU A 238 -10.78 1.12 11.22
C LEU A 238 -9.33 0.98 10.73
N SER A 239 -8.66 2.08 10.36
CA SER A 239 -7.26 2.09 9.95
C SER A 239 -6.34 1.57 11.06
N HIS A 240 -6.63 1.90 12.33
CA HIS A 240 -5.89 1.36 13.46
C HIS A 240 -6.00 -0.17 13.54
N PHE A 241 -7.21 -0.74 13.50
CA PHE A 241 -7.39 -2.19 13.54
C PHE A 241 -6.81 -2.91 12.32
N GLN A 242 -6.89 -2.29 11.14
CA GLN A 242 -6.23 -2.81 9.95
C GLN A 242 -4.71 -2.88 10.14
N ALA A 243 -4.10 -1.87 10.77
CA ALA A 243 -2.66 -1.89 11.07
C ALA A 243 -2.28 -2.96 12.10
N GLU A 244 -3.11 -3.22 13.11
CA GLU A 244 -2.88 -4.33 14.06
C GLU A 244 -2.78 -5.69 13.33
N SER A 245 -3.71 -5.96 12.42
CA SER A 245 -3.71 -7.20 11.62
C SER A 245 -2.52 -7.26 10.67
N MET A 246 -2.12 -6.14 10.07
CA MET A 246 -0.92 -6.11 9.23
C MET A 246 0.37 -6.27 10.02
N ALA A 247 0.40 -5.85 11.29
CA ALA A 247 1.52 -6.13 12.18
C ALA A 247 1.63 -7.62 12.50
N GLU A 248 0.50 -8.32 12.71
CA GLU A 248 0.49 -9.78 12.88
C GLU A 248 1.02 -10.52 11.66
N VAL A 249 0.49 -10.17 10.48
CA VAL A 249 0.92 -10.71 9.20
C VAL A 249 2.42 -10.45 8.96
N THR A 250 2.89 -9.23 9.25
CA THR A 250 4.30 -8.84 9.13
C THR A 250 5.20 -9.70 10.02
N ARG A 251 4.84 -9.89 11.29
CA ARG A 251 5.62 -10.74 12.21
C ARG A 251 5.69 -12.18 11.73
N ASP A 252 4.60 -12.73 11.17
CA ASP A 252 4.63 -14.07 10.59
C ASP A 252 5.56 -14.17 9.39
N VAL A 253 5.48 -13.19 8.48
CA VAL A 253 6.37 -13.09 7.32
C VAL A 253 7.83 -13.09 7.75
N TRP A 254 8.21 -12.23 8.70
CA TRP A 254 9.59 -12.16 9.18
C TRP A 254 10.10 -13.49 9.75
N ARG A 255 9.26 -14.22 10.49
CA ARG A 255 9.63 -15.55 11.01
C ARG A 255 9.91 -16.56 9.90
N ARG A 256 9.20 -16.49 8.77
CA ARG A 256 9.29 -17.48 7.66
C ARG A 256 10.32 -17.17 6.59
N ILE A 257 10.74 -15.92 6.46
CA ILE A 257 11.71 -15.52 5.42
C ILE A 257 13.14 -15.43 5.97
N ARG A 258 13.33 -15.58 7.29
CA ARG A 258 14.66 -15.64 7.92
C ARG A 258 15.51 -16.78 7.32
N PRO A 259 16.82 -16.58 7.12
CA PRO A 259 17.70 -17.66 6.70
C PRO A 259 17.67 -18.83 7.70
N GLY A 260 17.48 -20.06 7.21
CA GLY A 260 17.49 -21.29 8.02
C GLY A 260 16.13 -21.74 8.59
N SER A 261 15.03 -21.05 8.27
CA SER A 261 13.65 -21.47 8.59
C SER A 261 13.10 -22.52 7.64
#